data_AF-A0A3M5ISY9-F1
#
_entry.id   AF-A0A3M5ISY9-F1
#
_cell.length_a   1.000
_cell.length_b   1.000
_cell.length_c   1.000
_cell.angle_alpha   90.00
_cell.angle_beta   90.00
_cell.angle_gamma   90.00
#
_symmetry.space_group_name_H-M   'P 1'
#
loop_
_entity.id
_entity.type
_entity.pdbx_description
1 polymer ?
#
loop_
_entity_poly.entity_id
_entity_poly.type
_entity_poly.pdbx_seq_one_letter_code
_entity_poly.pdbx_strand_id
1 'polypeptide(L)'
;MFAVHLLTLLYLADTLPILAQRIAHTTGCLLIIAVLALELRFGLLQLSESYNAWRWLGWAILPSLFLLAMSSERQWPWPVKACPEAYHVGAAAPLAALMLAWFWLANTFSDGAAEPLPYIPLINPLEIGLLLALAGVCLWIRKYLTRPRNAALLVAGASLFALVTAMVMRTAHHWADVPWNTGALLDSMRVQAGLSIVWTLMALALMIGGHMRSNRELWLGGAALIGVVVIKLFFVELSNRGGMERIVSFIGVGILLLVVGYFAPLPPKHSAREVGEEPGPGPTAAPDTL
;
A
#
# COMPACT_ATOMS: atom_id res chain seq x y z
N MET A 1 24.73 -22.14 13.87
CA MET A 1 24.41 -20.84 14.51
C MET A 1 22.95 -20.74 14.99
N PHE A 2 21.94 -20.87 14.11
CA PHE A 2 20.54 -20.73 14.52
C PHE A 2 20.09 -21.77 15.56
N ALA A 3 20.49 -23.04 15.38
CA ALA A 3 20.21 -24.09 16.37
C ALA A 3 20.80 -23.77 17.74
N VAL A 4 22.04 -23.24 17.80
CA VAL A 4 22.68 -22.84 19.06
C VAL A 4 21.86 -21.74 19.73
N HIS A 5 21.48 -20.68 19.00
CA HIS A 5 20.66 -19.61 19.54
C HIS A 5 19.29 -20.09 20.07
N LEU A 6 18.61 -20.96 19.32
CA LEU A 6 17.34 -21.57 19.73
C LEU A 6 17.50 -22.46 20.97
N LEU A 7 18.57 -23.25 21.05
CA LEU A 7 18.88 -24.04 22.23
C LEU A 7 19.21 -23.15 23.43
N THR A 8 19.95 -22.06 23.24
CA THR A 8 20.21 -21.07 24.30
C THR A 8 18.90 -20.48 24.84
N LEU A 9 17.96 -20.12 23.97
CA LEU A 9 16.63 -19.66 24.38
C LEU A 9 15.84 -20.73 25.14
N LEU A 10 15.99 -22.00 24.78
CA LEU A 10 15.32 -23.11 25.45
C LEU A 10 15.91 -23.39 26.85
N TYR A 11 17.24 -23.40 26.96
CA TYR A 11 17.95 -23.76 28.20
C TYR A 11 18.04 -22.63 29.22
N LEU A 12 18.02 -21.36 28.78
CA LEU A 12 18.06 -20.19 29.67
C LEU A 12 16.69 -19.53 29.89
N ALA A 13 15.60 -20.17 29.46
CA ALA A 13 14.26 -19.61 29.60
C ALA A 13 13.89 -19.27 31.06
N ASP A 14 14.25 -20.16 31.98
CA ASP A 14 13.86 -20.05 33.40
C ASP A 14 14.87 -19.26 34.25
N THR A 15 16.04 -18.94 33.71
CA THR A 15 17.14 -18.29 34.44
C THR A 15 17.28 -16.81 34.10
N LEU A 16 16.77 -16.38 32.93
CA LEU A 16 16.87 -15.00 32.47
C LEU A 16 15.73 -14.13 32.99
N PRO A 17 15.99 -12.85 33.34
CA PRO A 17 14.93 -11.90 33.60
C PRO A 17 14.09 -11.65 32.33
N ILE A 18 12.81 -11.37 32.50
CA ILE A 18 11.81 -11.21 31.41
C ILE A 18 12.29 -10.27 30.30
N LEU A 19 12.95 -9.16 30.66
CA LEU A 19 13.48 -8.20 29.69
C LEU A 19 14.61 -8.79 28.83
N ALA A 20 15.55 -9.52 29.45
CA ALA A 20 16.66 -10.16 28.73
C ALA A 20 16.14 -11.25 27.79
N GLN A 21 15.15 -12.03 28.23
CA GLN A 21 14.47 -13.01 27.39
C GLN A 21 13.82 -12.34 26.18
N ARG A 22 13.03 -11.27 26.37
CA ARG A 22 12.40 -10.52 25.27
C ARG A 22 13.42 -9.96 24.27
N ILE A 23 14.53 -9.40 24.75
CA ILE A 23 15.61 -8.89 23.90
C ILE A 23 16.26 -10.04 23.13
N ALA A 24 16.55 -11.16 23.78
CA ALA A 24 17.15 -12.33 23.12
C ALA A 24 16.26 -12.89 22.01
N HIS A 25 14.96 -13.05 22.25
CA HIS A 25 14.00 -13.46 21.23
C HIS A 25 13.90 -12.46 20.08
N THR A 26 13.86 -11.15 20.38
CA THR A 26 13.71 -10.10 19.35
C THR A 26 14.95 -9.99 18.48
N THR A 27 16.13 -9.80 19.08
CA THR A 27 17.40 -9.64 18.38
C THR A 27 17.77 -10.93 17.64
N GLY A 28 17.53 -12.08 18.26
CA GLY A 28 17.72 -13.38 17.64
C GLY A 28 16.87 -13.58 16.40
N CYS A 29 15.58 -13.25 16.49
CA CYS A 29 14.66 -13.29 15.36
C CYS A 29 15.12 -12.38 14.21
N LEU A 30 15.44 -11.12 14.51
CA LEU A 30 15.93 -10.16 13.51
C LEU A 30 17.23 -10.62 12.85
N LEU A 31 18.16 -11.19 13.62
CA LEU A 31 19.43 -11.70 13.09
C LEU A 31 19.20 -12.92 12.19
N ILE A 32 18.32 -13.84 12.57
CA ILE A 32 17.94 -14.98 11.73
C ILE A 32 17.33 -14.48 10.41
N ILE A 33 16.37 -13.55 10.47
CA ILE A 33 15.75 -12.97 9.28
C ILE A 33 16.79 -12.27 8.39
N ALA A 34 17.69 -11.48 8.98
CA ALA A 34 18.72 -10.76 8.25
C ALA A 34 19.69 -11.72 7.54
N VAL A 35 20.18 -12.75 8.23
CA VAL A 35 21.08 -13.75 7.63
C VAL A 35 20.35 -14.53 6.53
N LEU A 36 19.13 -15.00 6.77
CA LEU A 36 18.38 -15.73 5.75
C LEU A 36 18.05 -14.83 4.53
N ALA A 37 17.75 -13.55 4.73
CA ALA A 37 17.53 -12.60 3.64
C ALA A 37 18.81 -12.35 2.83
N LEU A 38 19.96 -12.27 3.50
CA LEU A 38 21.28 -12.16 2.85
C LEU A 38 21.60 -13.41 2.02
N GLU A 39 21.38 -14.60 2.57
CA GLU A 39 21.58 -15.89 1.87
C GLU A 39 20.65 -16.00 0.66
N LEU A 40 19.36 -15.69 0.83
CA LEU A 40 18.38 -15.71 -0.27
C LEU A 40 18.78 -14.74 -1.38
N ARG A 41 19.17 -13.52 -1.01
CA ARG A 41 19.69 -12.53 -1.97
C ARG A 41 20.91 -13.06 -2.70
N PHE A 42 21.85 -13.67 -1.99
CA PHE A 42 23.07 -14.20 -2.60
C PHE A 42 22.77 -15.36 -3.56
N GLY A 43 21.85 -16.25 -3.18
CA GLY A 43 21.36 -17.31 -4.07
C GLY A 43 20.68 -16.76 -5.33
N LEU A 44 19.82 -15.75 -5.19
CA LEU A 44 19.17 -15.08 -6.33
C LEU A 44 20.18 -14.35 -7.22
N LEU A 45 21.23 -13.76 -6.63
CA LEU A 45 22.31 -13.13 -7.40
C LEU A 45 23.14 -14.14 -8.18
N GLN A 46 23.34 -15.36 -7.68
CA GLN A 46 24.01 -16.40 -8.46
C GLN A 46 23.16 -16.90 -9.63
N LEU A 47 21.84 -16.79 -9.53
CA LEU A 47 20.90 -17.15 -10.60
C LEU A 47 20.76 -16.06 -11.67
N SER A 48 21.06 -14.80 -11.33
CA SER A 48 21.01 -13.68 -12.29
C SER A 48 22.40 -13.07 -12.47
N GLU A 49 23.03 -13.30 -13.62
CA GLU A 49 24.37 -12.76 -13.92
C GLU A 49 24.44 -11.22 -13.89
N SER A 50 23.30 -10.53 -14.00
CA SER A 50 23.19 -9.06 -14.01
C SER A 50 22.54 -8.47 -12.74
N TYR A 51 22.81 -7.18 -12.51
CA TYR A 51 22.42 -6.41 -11.32
C TYR A 51 20.92 -6.01 -11.35
N ASN A 52 20.03 -6.98 -11.05
CA ASN A 52 18.62 -6.90 -11.48
C ASN A 52 17.59 -6.85 -10.33
N ALA A 53 16.30 -6.79 -10.69
CA ALA A 53 15.12 -6.89 -9.83
C ALA A 53 15.13 -8.09 -8.87
N TRP A 54 15.80 -9.19 -9.22
CA TRP A 54 15.99 -10.37 -8.38
C TRP A 54 16.64 -10.05 -7.04
N ARG A 55 17.59 -9.11 -7.03
CA ARG A 55 18.29 -8.67 -5.83
C ARG A 55 17.38 -7.90 -4.88
N TRP A 56 16.49 -7.08 -5.43
CA TRP A 56 15.48 -6.37 -4.66
C TRP A 56 14.52 -7.39 -4.03
N LEU A 57 14.03 -8.35 -4.81
CA LEU A 57 13.14 -9.39 -4.33
C LEU A 57 13.75 -10.21 -3.18
N GLY A 58 15.04 -10.57 -3.26
CA GLY A 58 15.73 -11.33 -2.21
C GLY A 58 15.72 -10.66 -0.83
N TRP A 59 15.81 -9.32 -0.80
CA TRP A 59 15.68 -8.56 0.44
C TRP A 59 14.24 -8.51 0.97
N ALA A 60 13.25 -8.57 0.09
CA ALA A 60 11.85 -8.34 0.44
C ALA A 60 11.13 -9.59 0.93
N ILE A 61 11.38 -10.76 0.31
CA ILE A 61 10.58 -11.97 0.52
C ILE A 61 10.51 -12.34 2.01
N LEU A 62 11.67 -12.59 2.65
CA LEU A 62 11.69 -13.13 4.00
C LEU A 62 11.14 -12.16 5.05
N PRO A 63 11.55 -10.87 5.06
CA PRO A 63 10.93 -9.89 5.95
C PRO A 63 9.42 -9.74 5.75
N SER A 64 8.96 -9.74 4.50
CA SER A 64 7.54 -9.57 4.19
C SER A 64 6.72 -10.78 4.61
N LEU A 65 7.21 -11.99 4.32
CA LEU A 65 6.58 -13.24 4.77
C LEU A 65 6.53 -13.33 6.29
N PHE A 66 7.58 -12.87 6.99
CA PHE A 66 7.56 -12.79 8.45
C PHE A 66 6.46 -11.83 8.95
N LEU A 67 6.35 -10.63 8.37
CA LEU A 67 5.28 -9.68 8.71
C LEU A 67 3.89 -10.28 8.48
N LEU A 68 3.69 -10.97 7.36
CA LEU A 68 2.43 -11.67 7.06
C LEU A 68 2.15 -12.78 8.09
N ALA A 69 3.16 -13.58 8.43
CA ALA A 69 3.06 -14.65 9.42
C ALA A 69 2.69 -14.12 10.81
N MET A 70 3.34 -13.05 11.28
CA MET A 70 3.06 -12.45 12.58
C MET A 70 1.75 -11.64 12.60
N SER A 71 1.25 -11.24 11.43
CA SER A 71 -0.07 -10.61 11.28
C SER A 71 -1.21 -11.64 11.23
N SER A 72 -0.93 -12.91 10.93
CA SER A 72 -1.96 -13.96 10.91
C SER A 72 -2.52 -14.27 12.30
N GLU A 73 -3.73 -14.82 12.37
CA GLU A 73 -4.37 -15.30 13.62
C GLU A 73 -3.83 -16.66 14.08
N ARG A 74 -2.88 -17.23 13.32
CA ARG A 74 -2.30 -18.54 13.62
C ARG A 74 -1.58 -18.52 14.97
N GLN A 75 -1.88 -19.52 15.79
CA GLN A 75 -1.10 -19.79 16.99
C GLN A 75 0.21 -20.48 16.59
N TRP A 76 1.29 -19.72 16.58
CA TRP A 76 2.61 -20.25 16.26
C TRP A 76 3.15 -21.07 17.42
N PRO A 77 3.80 -22.22 17.17
CA PRO A 77 4.43 -23.01 18.21
C PRO A 77 5.65 -22.28 18.81
N TRP A 78 6.36 -22.94 19.70
CA TRP A 78 7.68 -22.48 20.13
C TRP A 78 8.57 -22.21 18.90
N PRO A 79 9.36 -21.11 18.85
CA PRO A 79 9.68 -20.18 19.95
C PRO A 79 8.71 -18.99 20.09
N VAL A 80 7.79 -18.79 19.15
CA VAL A 80 6.88 -17.62 19.15
C VAL A 80 5.91 -17.66 20.33
N LYS A 81 5.35 -18.84 20.62
CA LYS A 81 4.43 -19.04 21.77
C LYS A 81 5.04 -18.62 23.12
N ALA A 82 6.36 -18.78 23.28
CA ALA A 82 7.04 -18.49 24.53
C ALA A 82 7.17 -16.99 24.81
N CYS A 83 7.28 -16.16 23.77
CA CYS A 83 7.39 -14.71 23.90
C CYS A 83 6.64 -13.96 22.76
N PRO A 84 5.30 -13.99 22.71
CA PRO A 84 4.55 -13.45 21.57
C PRO A 84 4.82 -11.96 21.29
N GLU A 85 4.92 -11.13 22.34
CA GLU A 85 5.20 -9.69 22.18
C GLU A 85 6.53 -9.41 21.46
N ALA A 86 7.56 -10.23 21.70
CA ALA A 86 8.87 -10.08 21.09
C ALA A 86 8.82 -10.28 19.57
N TYR A 87 7.97 -11.18 19.06
CA TYR A 87 7.85 -11.44 17.63
C TYR A 87 6.84 -10.52 16.95
N HIS A 88 5.65 -10.37 17.54
CA HIS A 88 4.54 -9.65 16.94
C HIS A 88 4.69 -8.13 16.98
N VAL A 89 5.42 -7.59 17.96
CA VAL A 89 5.67 -6.14 18.08
C VAL A 89 7.16 -5.86 18.08
N GLY A 90 7.95 -6.54 18.93
CA GLY A 90 9.39 -6.29 19.08
C GLY A 90 10.18 -6.39 17.77
N ALA A 91 10.07 -7.52 17.08
CA ALA A 91 10.76 -7.76 15.80
C ALA A 91 9.97 -7.20 14.61
N ALA A 92 8.65 -7.36 14.60
CA ALA A 92 7.83 -6.96 13.46
C ALA A 92 7.72 -5.43 13.28
N ALA A 93 7.71 -4.62 14.35
CA ALA A 93 7.63 -3.16 14.21
C ALA A 93 8.84 -2.53 13.47
N PRO A 94 10.10 -2.76 13.90
CA PRO A 94 11.25 -2.21 13.17
C PRO A 94 11.34 -2.80 11.76
N LEU A 95 10.94 -4.06 11.57
CA LEU A 95 10.93 -4.69 10.25
C LEU A 95 9.87 -4.08 9.33
N ALA A 96 8.69 -3.72 9.84
CA ALA A 96 7.66 -3.03 9.08
C ALA A 96 8.13 -1.63 8.64
N ALA A 97 8.77 -0.88 9.54
CA ALA A 97 9.37 0.42 9.20
C ALA A 97 10.48 0.27 8.14
N LEU A 98 11.36 -0.73 8.31
CA LEU A 98 12.41 -1.03 7.34
C LEU A 98 11.84 -1.43 5.98
N MET A 99 10.78 -2.25 5.95
CA MET A 99 10.14 -2.68 4.71
C MET A 99 9.40 -1.54 4.01
N LEU A 100 8.81 -0.61 4.74
CA LEU A 100 8.23 0.59 4.15
C LEU A 100 9.32 1.49 3.54
N ALA A 101 10.45 1.69 4.24
CA ALA A 101 11.58 2.44 3.69
C ALA A 101 12.18 1.75 2.45
N TRP A 102 12.36 0.43 2.53
CA TRP A 102 12.81 -0.40 1.43
C TRP A 102 11.86 -0.31 0.22
N PHE A 103 10.54 -0.35 0.45
CA PHE A 103 9.53 -0.20 -0.59
C PHE A 103 9.72 1.12 -1.36
N TRP A 104 9.82 2.25 -0.66
CA TRP A 104 9.98 3.55 -1.32
C TRP A 104 11.31 3.66 -2.06
N LEU A 105 12.38 3.14 -1.48
CA LEU A 105 13.70 3.11 -2.13
C LEU A 105 13.66 2.27 -3.41
N ALA A 106 13.19 1.03 -3.32
CA ALA A 106 13.10 0.11 -4.44
C ALA A 106 12.15 0.65 -5.53
N ASN A 107 11.01 1.22 -5.15
CA ASN A 107 10.05 1.76 -6.09
C ASN A 107 10.56 3.00 -6.84
N THR A 108 11.46 3.78 -6.23
CA THR A 108 11.99 5.02 -6.84
C THR A 108 13.19 4.76 -7.74
N PHE A 109 14.10 3.89 -7.32
CA PHE A 109 15.40 3.73 -7.98
C PHE A 109 15.50 2.52 -8.90
N SER A 110 14.61 1.53 -8.77
CA SER A 110 14.67 0.32 -9.59
C SER A 110 13.86 0.48 -10.88
N ASP A 111 14.52 0.23 -12.01
CA ASP A 111 13.94 0.16 -13.36
C ASP A 111 13.11 -1.12 -13.60
N GLY A 112 13.19 -2.10 -12.70
CA GLY A 112 12.48 -3.38 -12.81
C GLY A 112 13.09 -4.36 -13.81
N ALA A 113 14.30 -4.10 -14.33
CA ALA A 113 15.00 -5.05 -15.20
C ALA A 113 15.16 -6.40 -14.47
N ALA A 114 14.72 -7.49 -15.08
CA ALA A 114 14.66 -8.81 -14.45
C ALA A 114 15.26 -9.91 -15.32
N GLU A 115 16.29 -9.57 -16.12
CA GLU A 115 16.93 -10.52 -17.03
C GLU A 115 17.25 -11.85 -16.31
N PRO A 116 17.00 -13.00 -16.97
CA PRO A 116 16.56 -13.16 -18.36
C PRO A 116 15.05 -13.01 -18.59
N LEU A 117 14.25 -12.74 -17.55
CA LEU A 117 12.80 -12.61 -17.70
C LEU A 117 12.41 -11.27 -18.33
N PRO A 118 11.46 -11.25 -19.27
CA PRO A 118 10.90 -10.01 -19.77
C PRO A 118 10.12 -9.29 -18.67
N TYR A 119 10.12 -7.95 -18.73
CA TYR A 119 9.31 -7.16 -17.82
C TYR A 119 7.82 -7.34 -18.16
N ILE A 120 7.08 -7.91 -17.21
CA ILE A 120 5.62 -7.98 -17.24
C ILE A 120 5.12 -7.31 -15.94
N PRO A 121 4.30 -6.25 -16.03
CA PRO A 121 3.68 -5.62 -14.86
C PRO A 121 3.01 -6.65 -13.94
N LEU A 122 3.02 -6.41 -12.63
CA LEU A 122 2.48 -7.29 -11.55
C LEU A 122 3.21 -8.62 -11.34
N ILE A 123 3.77 -9.23 -12.39
CA ILE A 123 4.46 -10.53 -12.33
C ILE A 123 5.97 -10.35 -12.13
N ASN A 124 6.51 -9.19 -12.51
CA ASN A 124 7.93 -8.89 -12.35
C ASN A 124 8.40 -9.11 -10.89
N PRO A 125 9.59 -9.70 -10.66
CA PRO A 125 10.14 -9.93 -9.33
C PRO A 125 10.12 -8.71 -8.40
N LEU A 126 10.41 -7.52 -8.93
CA LEU A 126 10.36 -6.28 -8.15
C LEU A 126 8.94 -5.99 -7.67
N GLU A 127 7.97 -6.07 -8.57
CA GLU A 127 6.56 -5.76 -8.30
C GLU A 127 5.98 -6.72 -7.27
N ILE A 128 6.30 -8.02 -7.38
CA ILE A 128 5.93 -9.03 -6.38
C ILE A 128 6.52 -8.68 -5.01
N GLY A 129 7.80 -8.30 -4.96
CA GLY A 129 8.46 -7.89 -3.71
C GLY A 129 7.82 -6.65 -3.09
N LEU A 130 7.50 -5.63 -3.90
CA LEU A 130 6.83 -4.41 -3.47
C LEU A 130 5.41 -4.68 -2.95
N LEU A 131 4.63 -5.52 -3.64
CA LEU A 131 3.29 -5.92 -3.21
C LEU A 131 3.31 -6.72 -1.91
N LEU A 132 4.24 -7.67 -1.76
CA LEU A 132 4.41 -8.45 -0.54
C LEU A 132 4.81 -7.57 0.65
N ALA A 133 5.77 -6.67 0.45
CA ALA A 133 6.21 -5.74 1.49
C ALA A 133 5.06 -4.83 1.93
N LEU A 134 4.34 -4.23 0.97
CA LEU A 134 3.21 -3.36 1.26
C LEU A 134 2.08 -4.12 1.96
N ALA A 135 1.75 -5.34 1.54
CA ALA A 135 0.74 -6.18 2.17
C ALA A 135 1.13 -6.54 3.62
N GLY A 136 2.38 -6.98 3.84
CA GLY A 136 2.90 -7.30 5.16
C GLY A 136 2.84 -6.12 6.12
N VAL A 137 3.31 -4.94 5.68
CA VAL A 137 3.25 -3.70 6.46
C VAL A 137 1.80 -3.30 6.75
N CYS A 138 0.92 -3.32 5.75
CA CYS A 138 -0.48 -2.92 5.92
C CYS A 138 -1.25 -3.83 6.90
N LEU A 139 -1.07 -5.15 6.79
CA LEU A 139 -1.74 -6.10 7.67
C LEU A 139 -1.20 -6.00 9.09
N TRP A 140 0.11 -5.82 9.25
CA TRP A 140 0.72 -5.62 10.56
C TRP A 140 0.22 -4.35 11.24
N ILE A 141 0.23 -3.22 10.53
CA ILE A 141 -0.27 -1.93 11.03
C ILE A 141 -1.74 -2.04 11.42
N ARG A 142 -2.59 -2.65 10.58
CA ARG A 142 -4.03 -2.81 10.88
C ARG A 142 -4.28 -3.60 12.15
N LYS A 143 -3.43 -4.58 12.46
CA LYS A 143 -3.60 -5.47 13.61
C LYS A 143 -3.02 -4.89 14.89
N TYR A 144 -1.86 -4.24 14.82
CA TYR A 144 -1.09 -3.85 16.01
C TYR A 144 -1.06 -2.34 16.29
N LEU A 145 -1.35 -1.48 15.30
CA LEU A 145 -1.46 -0.03 15.53
C LEU A 145 -2.93 0.38 15.62
N THR A 146 -3.37 0.67 16.84
CA THR A 146 -4.76 1.05 17.14
C THR A 146 -5.07 2.51 16.78
N ARG A 147 -4.08 3.42 16.80
CA ARG A 147 -4.20 4.84 16.40
C ARG A 147 -2.86 5.43 15.92
N PRO A 148 -2.83 6.34 14.92
CA PRO A 148 -3.94 6.84 14.10
C PRO A 148 -4.13 6.02 12.81
N ARG A 149 -5.24 5.26 12.74
CA ARG A 149 -5.63 4.41 11.59
C ARG A 149 -5.68 5.17 10.26
N ASN A 150 -6.03 6.46 10.28
CA ASN A 150 -6.12 7.28 9.07
C ASN A 150 -4.75 7.55 8.45
N ALA A 151 -3.72 7.83 9.25
CA ALA A 151 -2.37 8.04 8.73
C ALA A 151 -1.81 6.77 8.08
N ALA A 152 -2.05 5.61 8.71
CA ALA A 152 -1.71 4.32 8.14
C ALA A 152 -2.40 4.06 6.79
N LEU A 153 -3.69 4.37 6.69
CA LEU A 153 -4.45 4.24 5.43
C LEU A 153 -3.96 5.21 4.37
N LEU A 154 -3.60 6.44 4.74
CA LEU A 154 -3.02 7.43 3.83
C LEU A 154 -1.65 6.96 3.31
N VAL A 155 -0.77 6.48 4.19
CA VAL A 155 0.54 5.94 3.80
C VAL A 155 0.37 4.72 2.89
N ALA A 156 -0.54 3.81 3.21
CA ALA A 156 -0.83 2.65 2.37
C ALA A 156 -1.38 3.06 0.99
N GLY A 157 -2.32 4.02 0.95
CA GLY A 157 -2.90 4.55 -0.29
C GLY A 157 -1.87 5.27 -1.15
N ALA A 158 -1.04 6.13 -0.53
CA ALA A 158 0.05 6.83 -1.21
C ALA A 158 1.10 5.86 -1.75
N SER A 159 1.44 4.81 -0.98
CA SER A 159 2.37 3.76 -1.41
C SER A 159 1.81 2.99 -2.59
N LEU A 160 0.53 2.58 -2.55
CA LEU A 160 -0.12 1.89 -3.67
C LEU A 160 -0.20 2.78 -4.91
N PHE A 161 -0.53 4.06 -4.76
CA PHE A 161 -0.52 5.03 -5.84
C PHE A 161 0.86 5.19 -6.48
N ALA A 162 1.90 5.29 -5.65
CA ALA A 162 3.30 5.40 -6.10
C ALA A 162 3.76 4.12 -6.81
N LEU A 163 3.35 2.94 -6.33
CA LEU A 163 3.63 1.65 -6.97
C LEU A 163 3.04 1.61 -8.38
N VAL A 164 1.75 1.89 -8.50
CA VAL A 164 1.04 1.86 -9.79
C VAL A 164 1.62 2.89 -10.76
N THR A 165 1.98 4.08 -10.27
CA THR A 165 2.64 5.13 -11.07
C THR A 165 3.99 4.68 -11.60
N ALA A 166 4.84 4.11 -10.73
CA ALA A 166 6.15 3.59 -11.14
C ALA A 166 6.00 2.39 -12.10
N MET A 167 5.00 1.53 -11.89
CA MET A 167 4.71 0.41 -12.79
C MET A 167 4.38 0.90 -14.22
N VAL A 168 3.63 1.99 -14.37
CA VAL A 168 3.40 2.62 -15.70
C VAL A 168 4.71 3.11 -16.31
N MET A 169 5.54 3.80 -15.52
CA MET A 169 6.85 4.28 -15.98
C MET A 169 7.76 3.13 -16.42
N ARG A 170 7.83 2.04 -15.64
CA ARG A 170 8.62 0.84 -15.97
C ARG A 170 8.08 0.15 -17.21
N THR A 171 6.75 0.09 -17.36
CA THR A 171 6.13 -0.46 -18.57
C THR A 171 6.54 0.33 -19.80
N ALA A 172 6.53 1.66 -19.73
CA ALA A 172 7.00 2.50 -20.84
C ALA A 172 8.51 2.34 -21.08
N HIS A 173 9.31 2.16 -20.02
CA HIS A 173 10.74 1.92 -20.15
C HIS A 173 11.04 0.62 -20.91
N HIS A 174 10.39 -0.48 -20.52
CA HIS A 174 10.67 -1.80 -21.09
C HIS A 174 9.94 -2.08 -22.41
N TRP A 175 8.75 -1.52 -22.64
CA TRP A 175 7.93 -1.83 -23.82
C TRP A 175 7.95 -0.75 -24.89
N ALA A 176 8.41 0.45 -24.56
CA ALA A 176 8.45 1.59 -25.47
C ALA A 176 9.84 2.25 -25.55
N ASP A 177 10.86 1.59 -25.01
CA ASP A 177 12.27 2.00 -25.03
C ASP A 177 12.51 3.43 -24.52
N VAL A 178 11.65 3.90 -23.60
CA VAL A 178 11.83 5.20 -22.96
C VAL A 178 12.97 5.08 -21.94
N PRO A 179 14.05 5.87 -22.02
CA PRO A 179 15.15 5.76 -21.05
C PRO A 179 14.68 5.90 -19.60
N TRP A 180 15.21 5.09 -18.68
CA TRP A 180 14.94 5.19 -17.24
C TRP A 180 15.68 6.39 -16.63
N ASN A 181 15.24 7.58 -17.01
CA ASN A 181 15.71 8.86 -16.53
C ASN A 181 14.49 9.74 -16.25
N THR A 182 14.46 10.40 -15.10
CA THR A 182 13.29 11.18 -14.66
C THR A 182 12.87 12.23 -15.68
N GLY A 183 13.81 12.92 -16.34
CA GLY A 183 13.50 13.89 -17.39
C GLY A 183 12.87 13.21 -18.61
N ALA A 184 13.52 12.17 -19.13
CA ALA A 184 13.01 11.43 -20.29
C ALA A 184 11.62 10.78 -20.06
N LEU A 185 11.38 10.26 -18.86
CA LEU A 185 10.09 9.68 -18.47
C LEU A 185 9.00 10.76 -18.40
N LEU A 186 9.31 11.93 -17.83
CA LEU A 186 8.33 13.01 -17.70
C LEU A 186 8.04 13.69 -19.05
N ASP A 187 9.02 13.81 -19.93
CA ASP A 187 8.84 14.40 -21.26
C ASP A 187 8.15 13.45 -22.25
N SER A 188 8.10 12.16 -21.95
CA SER A 188 7.52 11.14 -22.83
C SER A 188 6.00 11.22 -22.90
N MET A 189 5.47 11.55 -24.08
CA MET A 189 4.02 11.55 -24.35
C MET A 189 3.37 10.18 -24.05
N ARG A 190 4.09 9.07 -24.26
CA ARG A 190 3.58 7.71 -23.99
C ARG A 190 3.39 7.49 -22.49
N VAL A 191 4.36 7.92 -21.68
CA VAL A 191 4.28 7.86 -20.21
C VAL A 191 3.15 8.75 -19.73
N GLN A 192 3.05 9.98 -20.24
CA GLN A 192 2.01 10.92 -19.82
C GLN A 192 0.60 10.40 -20.12
N ALA A 193 0.38 9.87 -21.33
CA ALA A 193 -0.89 9.25 -21.70
C ALA A 193 -1.21 8.01 -20.84
N GLY A 194 -0.23 7.11 -20.65
CA GLY A 194 -0.40 5.92 -19.81
C GLY A 194 -0.75 6.26 -18.35
N LEU A 195 -0.07 7.25 -17.77
CA LEU A 195 -0.36 7.73 -16.42
C LEU A 195 -1.78 8.31 -16.33
N SER A 196 -2.22 9.09 -17.32
CA SER A 196 -3.57 9.67 -17.32
C SER A 196 -4.66 8.60 -17.41
N ILE A 197 -4.45 7.56 -18.22
CA ILE A 197 -5.39 6.42 -18.33
C ILE A 197 -5.44 5.67 -17.00
N VAL A 198 -4.29 5.25 -16.45
CA VAL A 198 -4.23 4.45 -15.23
C VAL A 198 -4.72 5.22 -14.01
N TRP A 199 -4.38 6.50 -13.87
CA TRP A 199 -4.88 7.34 -12.78
C TRP A 199 -6.39 7.55 -12.87
N THR A 200 -6.95 7.74 -14.07
CA THR A 200 -8.41 7.80 -14.26
C THR A 200 -9.09 6.51 -13.85
N LEU A 201 -8.55 5.35 -14.27
CA LEU A 201 -9.10 4.04 -13.89
C LEU A 201 -9.03 3.80 -12.39
N MET A 202 -7.92 4.17 -11.75
CA MET A 202 -7.76 4.09 -10.30
C MET A 202 -8.73 5.02 -9.57
N ALA A 203 -8.91 6.26 -10.05
CA ALA A 203 -9.86 7.20 -9.49
C ALA A 203 -11.29 6.67 -9.58
N LEU A 204 -11.68 6.12 -10.74
CA LEU A 204 -12.99 5.50 -10.93
C LEU A 204 -13.18 4.30 -9.99
N ALA A 205 -12.17 3.43 -9.85
CA ALA A 205 -12.22 2.31 -8.91
C ALA A 205 -12.37 2.76 -7.44
N LEU A 206 -11.70 3.85 -7.05
CA LEU A 206 -11.86 4.46 -5.72
C LEU A 206 -13.26 5.03 -5.52
N MET A 207 -13.82 5.73 -6.51
CA MET A 207 -15.15 6.32 -6.42
C MET A 207 -16.26 5.25 -6.40
N ILE A 208 -16.21 4.25 -7.29
CA ILE A 208 -17.13 3.11 -7.30
C ILE A 208 -17.01 2.33 -5.99
N GLY A 209 -15.79 1.99 -5.57
CA GLY A 209 -15.54 1.27 -4.32
C GLY A 209 -15.97 2.07 -3.08
N GLY A 210 -15.84 3.39 -3.11
CA GLY A 210 -16.32 4.31 -2.08
C GLY A 210 -17.84 4.35 -2.01
N HIS A 211 -18.50 4.41 -3.15
CA HIS A 211 -19.96 4.34 -3.26
C HIS A 211 -20.50 2.99 -2.75
N MET A 212 -19.98 1.87 -3.26
CA MET A 212 -20.41 0.52 -2.86
C MET A 212 -20.21 0.22 -1.37
N ARG A 213 -19.21 0.85 -0.73
CA ARG A 213 -18.91 0.67 0.71
C ARG A 213 -19.46 1.80 1.58
N SER A 214 -20.23 2.73 1.02
CA SER A 214 -20.68 3.95 1.71
C SER A 214 -19.55 4.73 2.40
N ASN A 215 -18.33 4.65 1.86
CA ASN A 215 -17.15 5.27 2.42
C ASN A 215 -16.82 6.57 1.67
N ARG A 216 -17.17 7.70 2.30
CA ARG A 216 -16.96 9.04 1.75
C ARG A 216 -15.48 9.40 1.58
N GLU A 217 -14.60 8.95 2.45
CA GLU A 217 -13.17 9.25 2.35
C GLU A 217 -12.56 8.61 1.10
N LEU A 218 -12.93 7.36 0.81
CA LEU A 218 -12.49 6.65 -0.37
C LEU A 218 -13.02 7.29 -1.66
N TRP A 219 -14.29 7.70 -1.64
CA TRP A 219 -14.92 8.41 -2.76
C TRP A 219 -14.25 9.78 -3.01
N LEU A 220 -14.02 10.56 -1.95
CA LEU A 220 -13.35 11.86 -2.04
C LEU A 220 -11.92 11.73 -2.55
N GLY A 221 -11.20 10.68 -2.14
CA GLY A 221 -9.87 10.38 -2.67
C GLY A 221 -9.89 10.13 -4.19
N GLY A 222 -10.88 9.39 -4.69
CA GLY A 222 -11.09 9.20 -6.12
C GLY A 222 -11.44 10.50 -6.85
N ALA A 223 -12.38 11.29 -6.32
CA ALA A 223 -12.75 12.58 -6.90
C ALA A 223 -11.57 13.57 -6.95
N ALA A 224 -10.75 13.61 -5.89
CA ALA A 224 -9.53 14.41 -5.85
C ALA A 224 -8.53 13.95 -6.93
N LEU A 225 -8.36 12.64 -7.12
CA LEU A 225 -7.49 12.10 -8.16
C LEU A 225 -7.99 12.44 -9.57
N ILE A 226 -9.31 12.40 -9.83
CA ILE A 226 -9.88 12.93 -11.09
C ILE A 226 -9.50 14.40 -11.27
N GLY A 227 -9.67 15.23 -10.24
CA GLY A 227 -9.28 16.64 -10.29
C GLY A 227 -7.80 16.82 -10.69
N VAL A 228 -6.90 16.03 -10.10
CA VAL A 228 -5.48 16.02 -10.46
C VAL A 228 -5.25 15.63 -11.93
N VAL A 229 -5.92 14.58 -12.42
CA VAL A 229 -5.80 14.16 -13.82
C VAL A 229 -6.29 15.24 -14.76
N VAL A 230 -7.45 15.85 -14.47
CA VAL A 230 -8.03 16.91 -15.29
C VAL A 230 -7.10 18.13 -15.34
N ILE A 231 -6.60 18.58 -14.18
CA ILE A 231 -5.63 19.67 -14.11
C ILE A 231 -4.37 19.32 -14.93
N LYS A 232 -3.83 18.11 -14.76
CA LYS A 232 -2.67 17.64 -15.53
C LYS A 232 -2.93 17.68 -17.04
N LEU A 233 -4.07 17.18 -17.50
CA LEU A 233 -4.43 17.19 -18.93
C LEU A 233 -4.47 18.62 -19.44
N PHE A 234 -5.03 19.58 -18.70
CA PHE A 234 -4.99 20.98 -19.10
C PHE A 234 -3.56 21.51 -19.28
N PHE A 235 -2.67 21.29 -18.31
CA PHE A 235 -1.30 21.81 -18.42
C PHE A 235 -0.48 21.12 -19.51
N VAL A 236 -0.57 19.80 -19.61
CA VAL A 236 0.20 19.02 -20.59
C VAL A 236 -0.34 19.18 -22.01
N GLU A 237 -1.66 19.26 -22.18
CA GLU A 237 -2.29 19.34 -23.50
C GLU A 237 -2.43 20.79 -24.00
N LEU A 238 -2.69 21.81 -23.16
CA LEU A 238 -2.72 23.20 -23.65
C LEU A 238 -1.34 23.73 -24.04
N SER A 239 -0.27 23.21 -23.42
CA SER A 239 1.10 23.63 -23.71
C SER A 239 1.57 23.21 -25.09
N ASN A 240 1.01 22.13 -25.66
CA ASN A 240 1.65 21.40 -26.76
C ASN A 240 0.80 21.31 -28.04
N ARG A 241 -0.37 21.97 -28.09
CA ARG A 241 -1.41 21.71 -29.09
C ARG A 241 -2.21 22.94 -29.53
N GLY A 242 -2.65 22.93 -30.80
CA GLY A 242 -3.40 24.00 -31.47
C GLY A 242 -4.84 24.16 -30.94
N GLY A 243 -5.59 25.15 -31.43
CA GLY A 243 -6.93 25.50 -30.91
C GLY A 243 -7.98 24.37 -30.98
N MET A 244 -7.96 23.53 -32.02
CA MET A 244 -8.94 22.44 -32.22
C MET A 244 -8.77 21.30 -31.21
N GLU A 245 -7.52 20.96 -30.87
CA GLU A 245 -7.20 19.89 -29.92
C GLU A 245 -7.65 20.25 -28.50
N ARG A 246 -7.64 21.54 -28.15
CA ARG A 246 -8.19 22.03 -26.87
C ARG A 246 -9.69 21.76 -26.77
N ILE A 247 -10.44 21.97 -27.84
CA ILE A 247 -11.90 21.72 -27.86
C ILE A 247 -12.19 20.24 -27.62
N VAL A 248 -11.48 19.34 -28.30
CA VAL A 248 -11.64 17.89 -28.11
C VAL A 248 -11.27 17.47 -26.68
N SER A 249 -10.20 18.04 -26.11
CA SER A 249 -9.80 17.80 -24.72
C SER A 249 -10.86 18.28 -23.72
N PHE A 250 -11.42 19.50 -23.90
CA PHE A 250 -12.51 20.01 -23.07
C PHE A 250 -13.75 19.09 -23.11
N ILE A 251 -14.11 18.57 -24.28
CA ILE A 251 -15.21 17.62 -24.43
C ILE A 251 -14.89 16.30 -23.71
N GLY A 252 -13.68 15.78 -23.87
CA GLY A 252 -13.24 14.56 -23.18
C GLY A 252 -13.30 14.70 -21.65
N VAL A 253 -12.83 15.82 -21.12
CA VAL A 253 -12.96 16.17 -19.70
C VAL A 253 -14.43 16.29 -19.28
N GLY A 254 -15.27 16.96 -20.08
CA GLY A 254 -16.69 17.09 -19.81
C GLY A 254 -17.42 15.74 -19.74
N ILE A 255 -17.13 14.83 -20.69
CA ILE A 255 -17.65 13.45 -20.69
C ILE A 255 -17.15 12.69 -19.46
N LEU A 256 -15.88 12.81 -19.11
CA LEU A 256 -15.32 12.16 -17.93
C LEU A 256 -16.05 12.61 -16.65
N LEU A 257 -16.28 13.92 -16.50
CA LEU A 257 -17.03 14.47 -15.36
C LEU A 257 -18.49 13.99 -15.35
N LEU A 258 -19.13 13.84 -16.51
CA LEU A 258 -20.48 13.27 -16.62
C LEU A 258 -20.53 11.80 -16.18
N VAL A 259 -19.59 10.97 -16.66
CA VAL A 259 -19.47 9.56 -16.26
C VAL A 259 -19.30 9.44 -14.76
N VAL A 260 -18.41 10.26 -14.18
CA VAL A 260 -18.18 10.29 -12.73
C VAL A 260 -19.45 10.70 -11.97
N GLY A 261 -20.12 11.77 -12.41
CA GLY A 261 -21.35 12.25 -11.77
C GLY A 261 -22.51 11.26 -11.84
N TYR A 262 -22.58 10.46 -12.92
CA TYR A 262 -23.62 9.45 -13.11
C TYR A 262 -23.34 8.16 -12.32
N PHE A 263 -22.14 7.59 -12.41
CA PHE A 263 -21.84 6.27 -11.85
C PHE A 263 -21.42 6.28 -10.38
N ALA A 264 -20.98 7.43 -9.85
CA ALA A 264 -20.49 7.52 -8.48
C ALA A 264 -21.06 8.74 -7.77
N PRO A 265 -22.37 8.76 -7.46
CA PRO A 265 -22.94 9.82 -6.64
C PRO A 265 -22.31 9.83 -5.24
N LEU A 266 -22.24 11.01 -4.63
CA LEU A 266 -21.67 11.19 -3.30
C LEU A 266 -22.46 10.35 -2.27
N PRO A 267 -21.80 9.46 -1.50
CA PRO A 267 -22.51 8.65 -0.50
C PRO A 267 -23.15 9.54 0.58
N PRO A 268 -24.40 9.26 0.99
CA PRO A 268 -25.08 10.04 2.02
C PRO A 268 -24.29 10.02 3.34
N LYS A 269 -24.29 11.15 4.05
CA LYS A 269 -23.76 11.20 5.43
C LYS A 269 -24.72 10.38 6.30
N HIS A 270 -24.24 9.45 7.12
CA HIS A 270 -25.10 8.80 8.13
C HIS A 270 -25.79 9.89 8.93
N SER A 271 -27.11 10.00 8.75
CA SER A 271 -27.96 10.90 9.50
C SER A 271 -27.83 10.50 10.96
N ALA A 272 -27.45 11.45 11.80
CA ALA A 272 -27.78 11.36 13.21
C ALA A 272 -29.28 11.05 13.28
N ARG A 273 -29.58 9.88 13.85
CA ARG A 273 -30.88 9.46 14.39
C ARG A 273 -31.82 10.66 14.53
N GLU A 274 -32.87 10.69 13.72
CA GLU A 274 -34.03 11.53 13.97
C GLU A 274 -34.54 11.19 15.38
N VAL A 275 -34.10 11.98 16.37
CA VAL A 275 -34.78 12.14 17.64
C VAL A 275 -35.51 13.46 17.49
N GLY A 276 -36.74 13.37 17.02
CA GLY A 276 -37.58 14.52 16.72
C GLY A 276 -39.00 14.09 16.37
N GLU A 277 -39.50 13.02 16.98
CA GLU A 277 -40.93 12.80 17.10
C GLU A 277 -41.32 13.33 18.49
N GLU A 278 -41.75 14.58 18.54
CA GLU A 278 -42.31 15.17 19.76
C GLU A 278 -43.58 14.41 20.17
N PRO A 279 -43.78 14.13 21.47
CA PRO A 279 -45.02 13.53 21.95
C PRO A 279 -46.15 14.57 21.87
N GLY A 280 -47.17 14.30 21.08
CA GLY A 280 -48.40 15.10 21.02
C GLY A 280 -49.03 15.27 22.41
N PRO A 281 -49.65 16.43 22.70
CA PRO A 281 -50.21 16.69 24.03
C PRO A 281 -51.39 15.75 24.30
N GLY A 282 -51.32 15.01 25.41
CA GLY A 282 -52.36 14.11 25.88
C GLY A 282 -53.66 14.83 26.29
N PRO A 283 -54.75 14.07 26.51
CA PRO A 283 -56.09 14.62 26.67
C PRO A 283 -56.24 15.39 27.99
N THR A 284 -56.81 16.58 27.91
CA THR A 284 -57.20 17.44 29.03
C THR A 284 -58.27 16.75 29.89
N ALA A 285 -57.92 16.32 31.09
CA ALA A 285 -58.88 15.94 32.13
C ALA A 285 -59.26 17.17 32.96
N ALA A 286 -60.56 17.35 33.17
CA ALA A 286 -61.17 18.45 33.92
C ALA A 286 -60.80 18.44 35.42
N PRO A 287 -60.78 19.59 36.09
CA PRO A 287 -60.58 19.66 37.54
C PRO A 287 -61.88 19.38 38.30
N ASP A 288 -61.82 18.43 39.24
CA ASP A 288 -62.86 18.19 40.24
C ASP A 288 -62.98 19.39 41.20
N THR A 289 -64.20 19.90 41.33
CA THR A 289 -64.61 20.76 42.45
C THR A 289 -65.21 19.90 43.56
N LEU A 290 -64.65 20.03 44.76
CA LEU A 290 -65.16 19.71 46.12
C LEU A 290 -66.38 18.77 46.25
#